data_AF-D0WGZ6-F1
#
_entry.id   AF-D0WGZ6-F1
#
_cell.length_a   1.000
_cell.length_b   1.000
_cell.length_c   1.000
_cell.angle_alpha   90.00
_cell.angle_beta   90.00
_cell.angle_gamma   90.00
#
_symmetry.space_group_name_H-M   'P 1'
#
loop_
_entity.id
_entity.type
_entity.pdbx_description
1 polymer ?
#
loop_
_entity_poly.entity_id
_entity_poly.type
_entity_poly.pdbx_seq_one_letter_code
_entity_poly.pdbx_strand_id
1 'polypeptide(L)'
;MASRSTRGRHERTPLPTYGSRTDVGLVREHNEDSLVVRPPLFAVADGMGGHAAGEVASEIAAQTLIEDTPDNADAQELARVVVQANRNIIVAARQGRGRKGMGTTLTCAIVDRERLLVAQVGDSRAYLLHDGVLQRLTRDHSLVADLVESGQISEEEARVHPNRSVITRALGSDPHTLPDIYEINVKAGDRLLLCSDGLTSMVRDDDIAKTMRRIHDAQDCADTLVDQALDVGGHDNATTIVVDIPGNAEAKRKKIALKSRFAAILGALALAAIFIGAAFAGHAYLNHIAFLTVNEGQVVICRGLPGEVLGIKTWSYDHSTGVDVASLDLPPNTLSRLTDEGIRVDSVEAAEDLVATWQSQDTNPSSSKSAAARSSSGPSSKGGA
;
A
#
# COMPACT_ATOMS: atom_id res chain seq x y z
N MET A 1 48.37 -3.64 -12.06
CA MET A 1 47.22 -4.27 -11.38
C MET A 1 46.33 -3.16 -10.85
N ALA A 2 45.24 -2.87 -11.55
CA ALA A 2 44.28 -1.83 -11.17
C ALA A 2 43.24 -2.44 -10.23
N SER A 3 43.26 -2.04 -8.95
CA SER A 3 42.22 -2.37 -7.99
C SER A 3 41.03 -1.43 -8.21
N ARG A 4 39.98 -1.96 -8.84
CA ARG A 4 38.66 -1.32 -8.91
C ARG A 4 38.03 -1.38 -7.52
N SER A 5 38.17 -0.31 -6.75
CA SER A 5 37.32 -0.07 -5.57
C SER A 5 35.89 0.20 -6.05
N THR A 6 35.00 -0.73 -5.71
CA THR A 6 33.56 -0.67 -5.88
C THR A 6 32.99 0.54 -5.12
N ARG A 7 32.81 1.68 -5.81
CA ARG A 7 31.92 2.74 -5.33
C ARG A 7 30.49 2.17 -5.32
N GLY A 8 30.02 1.80 -4.14
CA GLY A 8 28.61 1.55 -3.89
C GLY A 8 27.83 2.77 -4.35
N ARG A 9 26.98 2.59 -5.36
CA ARG A 9 26.05 3.61 -5.83
C ARG A 9 24.97 3.74 -4.77
N HIS A 10 25.23 4.51 -3.70
CA HIS A 10 24.15 5.01 -2.85
C HIS A 10 23.20 5.74 -3.80
N GLU A 11 21.99 5.21 -4.00
CA GLU A 11 20.89 5.96 -4.61
C GLU A 11 20.80 7.26 -3.81
N ARG A 12 21.19 8.39 -4.43
CA ARG A 12 20.98 9.71 -3.84
C ARG A 12 19.47 9.90 -3.80
N THR A 13 18.86 9.61 -2.64
CA THR A 13 17.49 10.01 -2.35
C THR A 13 17.40 11.51 -2.66
N PRO A 14 16.40 11.96 -3.45
CA PRO A 14 16.22 13.38 -3.66
C PRO A 14 16.06 14.06 -2.30
N LEU A 15 16.85 15.10 -2.05
CA LEU A 15 16.70 15.91 -0.86
C LEU A 15 15.36 16.66 -0.93
N PRO A 16 14.69 16.90 0.21
CA PRO A 16 13.51 17.75 0.24
C PRO A 16 13.84 19.15 -0.28
N THR A 17 12.93 19.72 -1.08
CA THR A 17 12.93 21.15 -1.35
C THR A 17 12.26 21.87 -0.18
N TYR A 18 12.73 23.06 0.14
CA TYR A 18 12.25 23.79 1.29
C TYR A 18 12.27 25.29 1.02
N GLY A 19 11.49 26.01 1.82
CA GLY A 19 11.51 27.45 1.94
C GLY A 19 11.38 27.83 3.40
N SER A 20 11.96 28.96 3.79
CA SER A 20 11.88 29.43 5.17
C SER A 20 11.89 30.94 5.22
N ARG A 21 11.16 31.49 6.18
CA ARG A 21 11.21 32.92 6.48
C ARG A 21 11.03 33.13 7.98
N THR A 22 11.78 34.09 8.50
CA THR A 22 11.59 34.64 9.84
C THR A 22 11.51 36.16 9.74
N ASP A 23 10.64 36.76 10.53
CA ASP A 23 10.43 38.20 10.57
C ASP A 23 10.20 38.65 12.01
N VAL A 24 10.70 39.83 12.35
CA VAL A 24 10.56 40.40 13.69
C VAL A 24 9.11 40.79 14.00
N GLY A 25 8.28 41.00 12.97
CA GLY A 25 6.95 41.54 13.13
C GLY A 25 6.94 43.07 13.14
N LEU A 26 5.76 43.65 13.37
CA LEU A 26 5.55 45.11 13.33
C LEU A 26 5.61 45.76 14.72
N VAL A 27 5.49 44.96 15.79
CA VAL A 27 5.38 45.46 17.17
C VAL A 27 6.62 45.18 18.01
N ARG A 28 7.34 44.10 17.75
CA ARG A 28 8.54 43.72 18.51
C ARG A 28 9.77 44.48 18.02
N GLU A 29 10.71 44.73 18.91
CA GLU A 29 11.99 45.39 18.58
C GLU A 29 13.08 44.38 18.16
N HIS A 30 12.98 43.15 18.66
CA HIS A 30 13.97 42.09 18.47
C HIS A 30 13.27 40.80 18.04
N ASN A 31 13.99 40.00 17.27
CA ASN A 31 13.54 38.67 16.90
C ASN A 31 14.15 37.65 17.87
N GLU A 32 13.31 37.03 18.70
CA GLU A 32 13.69 35.98 19.63
C GLU A 32 13.52 34.58 19.00
N ASP A 33 12.94 34.46 17.80
CA ASP A 33 12.84 33.21 17.06
C ASP A 33 14.19 32.80 16.44
N SER A 34 14.44 31.49 16.45
CA SER A 34 15.53 30.83 15.71
C SER A 34 14.98 29.71 14.85
N LEU A 35 15.65 29.45 13.72
CA LEU A 35 15.27 28.37 12.80
C LEU A 35 16.49 27.56 12.35
N VAL A 36 16.27 26.26 12.10
CA VAL A 36 17.27 25.35 11.55
C VAL A 36 16.77 24.82 10.21
N VAL A 37 17.58 24.96 9.17
CA VAL A 37 17.32 24.41 7.83
C VAL A 37 18.58 23.69 7.37
N ARG A 38 18.66 22.39 7.69
CA ARG A 38 19.81 21.53 7.40
C ARG A 38 19.28 20.14 7.01
N PRO A 39 18.81 19.94 5.77
CA PRO A 39 18.21 18.67 5.35
C PRO A 39 19.08 17.47 5.75
N PRO A 40 18.51 16.45 6.41
CA PRO A 40 17.06 16.21 6.57
C PRO A 40 16.40 16.86 7.80
N LEU A 41 17.13 17.64 8.59
CA LEU A 41 16.67 18.31 9.81
C LEU A 41 16.11 19.72 9.53
N PHE A 42 14.97 20.01 10.15
CA PHE A 42 14.33 21.33 10.17
C PHE A 42 13.85 21.65 11.58
N ALA A 43 13.94 22.90 12.03
CA ALA A 43 13.43 23.28 13.35
C ALA A 43 13.01 24.74 13.42
N VAL A 44 12.05 25.04 14.29
CA VAL A 44 11.69 26.37 14.76
C VAL A 44 11.78 26.38 16.28
N ALA A 45 12.38 27.43 16.85
CA ALA A 45 12.51 27.65 18.27
C ALA A 45 12.09 29.08 18.57
N ASP A 46 11.02 29.25 19.34
CA ASP A 46 10.47 30.55 19.73
C ASP A 46 11.01 30.93 21.11
N GLY A 47 11.90 31.92 21.13
CA GLY A 47 12.58 32.37 22.32
C GLY A 47 11.66 33.18 23.22
N MET A 48 11.58 32.79 24.48
CA MET A 48 10.73 33.41 25.49
C MET A 48 11.56 33.93 26.66
N GLY A 49 11.16 35.09 27.17
CA GLY A 49 11.78 35.66 28.37
C GLY A 49 11.77 37.18 28.43
N GLY A 50 11.44 37.87 27.34
CA GLY A 50 11.46 39.34 27.29
C GLY A 50 12.83 39.87 27.71
N HIS A 51 12.92 40.52 28.87
CA HIS A 51 14.20 40.98 29.42
C HIS A 51 15.17 39.84 29.78
N ALA A 52 14.77 38.56 29.69
CA ALA A 52 15.57 37.40 30.12
C ALA A 52 16.44 36.77 29.02
N ALA A 53 16.49 37.34 27.82
CA ALA A 53 17.29 36.88 26.68
C ALA A 53 16.74 35.60 26.00
N GLY A 54 15.52 35.69 25.45
CA GLY A 54 14.87 34.59 24.73
C GLY A 54 15.64 34.19 23.46
N GLU A 55 16.23 35.18 22.78
CA GLU A 55 17.07 34.99 21.60
C GLU A 55 18.28 34.09 21.88
N VAL A 56 18.86 34.19 23.09
CA VAL A 56 19.98 33.34 23.49
C VAL A 56 19.52 31.90 23.72
N ALA A 57 18.32 31.70 24.27
CA ALA A 57 17.79 30.36 24.50
C ALA A 57 17.46 29.65 23.18
N SER A 58 16.78 30.33 22.24
CA SER A 58 16.42 29.78 20.94
C SER A 58 17.66 29.48 20.09
N GLU A 59 18.68 30.35 20.12
CA GLU A 59 19.96 30.12 19.44
C GLU A 59 20.69 28.87 19.98
N ILE A 60 20.72 28.68 21.31
CA ILE A 60 21.34 27.51 21.93
C ILE A 60 20.62 26.22 21.53
N ALA A 61 19.29 26.24 21.47
CA ALA A 61 18.52 25.08 21.03
C ALA A 61 18.83 24.74 19.57
N ALA A 62 18.80 25.75 18.68
CA ALA A 62 19.12 25.58 17.27
C ALA A 62 20.53 25.03 17.05
N GLN A 63 21.53 25.60 17.74
CA GLN A 63 22.92 25.15 17.61
C GLN A 63 23.11 23.72 18.11
N THR A 64 22.50 23.38 19.25
CA THR A 64 22.57 22.00 19.79
C THR A 64 21.97 21.00 18.78
N LEU A 65 20.84 21.33 18.15
CA LEU A 65 20.26 20.48 17.11
C LEU A 65 21.20 20.32 15.90
N ILE A 66 21.85 21.39 15.43
CA ILE A 66 22.76 21.35 14.29
C ILE A 66 23.97 20.45 14.57
N GLU A 67 24.51 20.49 15.79
CA GLU A 67 25.71 19.76 16.18
C GLU A 67 25.43 18.27 16.48
N ASP A 68 24.36 17.99 17.22
CA ASP A 68 24.18 16.68 17.85
C ASP A 68 23.12 15.81 17.14
N THR A 69 22.29 16.38 16.24
CA THR A 69 21.24 15.59 15.57
C THR A 69 21.79 14.78 14.39
N PRO A 70 21.57 13.46 14.35
CA PRO A 70 22.00 12.64 13.23
C PRO A 70 21.11 12.85 12.00
N ASP A 71 21.60 12.42 10.83
CA ASP A 71 20.88 12.55 9.56
C ASP A 71 19.79 11.47 9.34
N ASN A 72 19.65 10.50 10.25
CA ASN A 72 18.62 9.46 10.16
C ASN A 72 17.46 9.73 11.11
N ALA A 73 16.25 9.29 10.74
CA ALA A 73 15.08 9.39 11.60
C ALA A 73 15.15 8.36 12.76
N ASP A 74 15.76 8.76 13.87
CA ASP A 74 15.80 8.01 15.14
C ASP A 74 15.12 8.81 16.26
N ALA A 75 13.96 8.31 16.69
CA ALA A 75 13.15 8.93 17.74
C ALA A 75 13.87 9.08 19.08
N GLN A 76 14.65 8.06 19.47
CA GLN A 76 15.34 8.07 20.76
C GLN A 76 16.49 9.07 20.74
N GLU A 77 17.23 9.12 19.64
CA GLU A 77 18.34 10.06 19.51
C GLU A 77 17.84 11.50 19.42
N LEU A 78 16.80 11.77 18.62
CA LEU A 78 16.20 13.11 18.58
C LEU A 78 15.71 13.56 19.96
N ALA A 79 15.06 12.68 20.71
CA ALA A 79 14.63 12.99 22.08
C ALA A 79 15.81 13.32 23.01
N ARG A 80 16.93 12.57 22.90
CA ARG A 80 18.16 12.86 23.66
C ARG A 80 18.75 14.22 23.30
N VAL A 81 18.80 14.58 22.01
CA VAL A 81 19.31 15.89 21.59
C VAL A 81 18.45 17.02 22.14
N VAL A 82 17.12 16.89 22.12
CA VAL A 82 16.23 17.91 22.71
C VAL A 82 16.44 18.05 24.22
N VAL A 83 16.63 16.94 24.94
CA VAL A 83 16.97 16.97 26.37
C VAL A 83 18.35 17.60 26.60
N GLN A 84 19.32 17.36 25.71
CA GLN A 84 20.63 18.00 25.76
C GLN A 84 20.53 19.51 25.50
N ALA A 85 19.71 19.95 24.55
CA ALA A 85 19.43 21.36 24.27
C ALA A 85 18.84 22.05 25.52
N ASN A 86 17.87 21.43 26.18
CA ASN A 86 17.32 21.91 27.45
C ASN A 86 18.41 22.14 28.51
N ARG A 87 19.29 21.13 28.68
CA ARG A 87 20.41 21.21 29.63
C ARG A 87 21.40 22.31 29.26
N ASN A 88 21.71 22.47 27.98
CA ASN A 88 22.63 23.50 27.49
C ASN A 88 22.10 24.91 27.80
N ILE A 89 20.80 25.15 27.62
CA ILE A 89 20.13 26.43 27.98
C ILE A 89 20.26 26.70 29.48
N ILE A 90 19.93 25.72 30.33
CA ILE A 90 19.99 25.85 31.80
C ILE A 90 21.44 26.13 32.27
N VAL A 91 22.42 25.45 31.68
CA VAL A 91 23.84 25.65 32.01
C VAL A 91 24.33 27.03 31.54
N ALA A 92 23.96 27.46 30.33
CA ALA A 92 24.33 28.76 29.79
C ALA A 92 23.85 29.91 30.69
N ALA A 93 22.60 29.86 31.14
CA ALA A 93 22.05 30.86 32.06
C ALA A 93 22.86 30.94 33.38
N ARG A 94 23.34 29.79 33.90
CA ARG A 94 24.18 29.73 35.12
C ARG A 94 25.60 30.25 34.89
N GLN A 95 26.09 30.17 33.65
CA GLN A 95 27.42 30.65 33.26
C GLN A 95 27.42 32.12 32.82
N GLY A 96 26.27 32.81 32.91
CA GLY A 96 26.13 34.22 32.54
C GLY A 96 25.95 34.46 31.04
N ARG A 97 25.72 33.41 30.24
CA ARG A 97 25.30 33.53 28.84
C ARG A 97 23.77 33.53 28.80
N GLY A 98 23.18 34.71 28.64
CA GLY A 98 21.73 34.95 28.80
C GLY A 98 21.37 35.32 30.25
N ARG A 99 20.10 35.16 30.64
CA ARG A 99 19.65 35.45 32.02
C ARG A 99 18.88 34.29 32.63
N LYS A 100 18.79 34.31 33.97
CA LYS A 100 17.96 33.36 34.71
C LYS A 100 16.50 33.54 34.27
N GLY A 101 15.87 32.43 33.86
CA GLY A 101 14.49 32.43 33.37
C GLY A 101 14.36 32.53 31.85
N MET A 102 15.47 32.56 31.10
CA MET A 102 15.41 32.37 29.65
C MET A 102 14.87 30.99 29.30
N GLY A 103 14.06 30.92 28.25
CA GLY A 103 13.56 29.67 27.73
C GLY A 103 13.24 29.78 26.25
N THR A 104 12.89 28.66 25.64
CA THR A 104 12.45 28.63 24.25
C THR A 104 11.50 27.46 24.05
N THR A 105 10.57 27.61 23.11
CA THR A 105 9.91 26.45 22.50
C THR A 105 10.89 25.72 21.59
N LEU A 106 10.53 24.53 21.15
CA LEU A 106 11.21 23.80 20.09
C LEU A 106 10.24 22.88 19.36
N THR A 107 10.07 23.11 18.06
CA THR A 107 9.46 22.18 17.12
C THR A 107 10.50 21.78 16.09
N CYS A 108 10.91 20.52 16.05
CA CYS A 108 11.86 20.05 15.04
C CYS A 108 11.36 18.79 14.32
N ALA A 109 11.83 18.61 13.09
CA ALA A 109 11.46 17.50 12.23
C ALA A 109 12.67 16.93 11.48
N ILE A 110 12.72 15.60 11.37
CA ILE A 110 13.64 14.89 10.48
C ILE A 110 12.81 14.24 9.36
N VAL A 111 13.12 14.60 8.12
CA VAL A 111 12.51 14.01 6.92
C VAL A 111 13.48 12.99 6.31
N ASP A 112 13.30 11.71 6.66
CA ASP A 112 14.09 10.60 6.12
C ASP A 112 13.22 9.70 5.23
N ARG A 113 13.30 9.94 3.91
CA ARG A 113 12.55 9.21 2.87
C ARG A 113 11.03 9.31 3.07
N GLU A 114 10.39 8.22 3.50
CA GLU A 114 8.95 8.10 3.74
C GLU A 114 8.63 8.22 5.25
N ARG A 115 9.62 8.56 6.09
CA ARG A 115 9.46 8.75 7.53
C ARG A 115 9.65 10.21 7.89
N LEU A 116 8.67 10.75 8.59
CA LEU A 116 8.70 12.04 9.24
C LEU A 116 8.71 11.79 10.75
N LEU A 117 9.76 12.26 11.40
CA LEU A 117 9.88 12.27 12.85
C LEU A 117 9.75 13.73 13.31
N VAL A 118 8.85 14.02 14.25
CA VAL A 118 8.67 15.37 14.82
C VAL A 118 8.89 15.30 16.33
N ALA A 119 9.63 16.25 16.89
CA ALA A 119 9.75 16.46 18.33
C ALA A 119 9.24 17.86 18.70
N GLN A 120 8.49 17.94 19.81
CA GLN A 120 7.82 19.15 20.24
C GLN A 120 8.02 19.44 21.73
N VAL A 121 8.36 20.68 22.05
CA VAL A 121 8.23 21.30 23.38
C VAL A 121 7.75 22.74 23.23
N GLY A 122 6.54 23.04 23.68
CA GLY A 122 5.96 24.39 23.64
C GLY A 122 4.73 24.43 22.75
N ASP A 123 4.41 25.60 22.22
CA ASP A 123 3.21 25.88 21.43
C ASP A 123 3.49 26.35 19.99
N SER A 124 4.76 26.38 19.56
CA SER A 124 5.10 26.29 18.14
C SER A 124 4.53 25.01 17.53
N ARG A 125 4.27 24.97 16.22
CA ARG A 125 3.46 23.90 15.61
C ARG A 125 4.09 23.28 14.39
N ALA A 126 3.78 22.00 14.20
CA ALA A 126 3.99 21.28 12.95
C ALA A 126 2.65 20.89 12.31
N TYR A 127 2.53 21.11 10.99
CA TYR A 127 1.39 20.71 10.18
C TYR A 127 1.84 19.87 8.99
N LEU A 128 1.02 18.89 8.60
CA LEU A 128 1.20 18.09 7.39
C LEU A 128 0.03 18.33 6.44
N LEU A 129 0.33 18.79 5.22
CA LEU A 129 -0.62 18.80 4.12
C LEU A 129 -0.49 17.47 3.37
N HIS A 130 -1.47 16.58 3.56
CA HIS A 130 -1.54 15.27 2.91
C HIS A 130 -2.79 15.20 2.03
N ASP A 131 -2.62 14.87 0.74
CA ASP A 131 -3.73 14.76 -0.23
C ASP A 131 -4.71 15.97 -0.20
N GLY A 132 -4.17 17.18 0.04
CA GLY A 132 -4.92 18.43 0.09
C GLY A 132 -5.58 18.75 1.45
N VAL A 133 -5.47 17.89 2.44
CA VAL A 133 -5.98 18.10 3.81
C VAL A 133 -4.83 18.51 4.72
N LEU A 134 -4.97 19.65 5.39
CA LEU A 134 -4.00 20.11 6.40
C LEU A 134 -4.34 19.45 7.74
N GLN A 135 -3.35 18.83 8.35
CA GLN A 135 -3.46 18.18 9.65
C GLN A 135 -2.43 18.77 10.59
N ARG A 136 -2.86 19.27 11.75
CA ARG A 136 -1.95 19.64 12.83
C ARG A 136 -1.38 18.37 13.47
N LEU A 137 -0.06 18.24 13.48
CA LEU A 137 0.63 17.07 14.04
C LEU A 137 0.86 17.22 15.54
N THR A 138 1.21 18.43 15.99
CA THR A 138 1.61 18.71 17.37
C THR A 138 0.42 19.17 18.22
N ARG A 139 0.50 18.89 19.53
CA ARG A 139 -0.36 19.47 20.55
C ARG A 139 0.40 20.58 21.27
N ASP A 140 -0.20 21.75 21.37
CA ASP A 140 0.42 22.87 22.09
C ASP A 140 0.58 22.52 23.58
N HIS A 141 1.73 22.84 24.15
CA HIS A 141 1.95 22.81 25.60
C HIS A 141 1.57 24.17 26.18
N SER A 142 0.27 24.48 26.19
CA SER A 142 -0.30 25.73 26.71
C SER A 142 -1.49 25.50 27.62
N LEU A 143 -1.75 26.46 28.51
CA LEU A 143 -2.87 26.39 29.46
C LEU A 143 -4.21 26.26 28.71
N VAL A 144 -4.38 27.00 27.62
CA VAL A 144 -5.62 26.96 26.84
C VAL A 144 -5.80 25.62 26.13
N ALA A 145 -4.72 24.98 25.67
CA ALA A 145 -4.80 23.63 25.11
C ALA A 145 -5.25 22.61 26.15
N ASP A 146 -4.75 22.71 27.38
CA ASP A 146 -5.18 21.85 28.50
C ASP A 146 -6.67 22.08 28.87
N LEU A 147 -7.14 23.34 28.82
CA LEU A 147 -8.55 23.68 29.06
C LEU A 147 -9.48 23.16 27.96
N VAL A 148 -9.05 23.23 26.69
CA VAL A 148 -9.80 22.67 25.56
C VAL A 148 -9.92 21.16 25.69
N GLU A 149 -8.82 20.47 25.98
CA GLU A 149 -8.81 19.01 26.08
C GLU A 149 -9.67 18.49 27.25
N SER A 150 -9.70 19.23 28.36
CA SER A 150 -10.58 18.92 29.49
C SER A 150 -12.05 19.31 29.27
N GLY A 151 -12.38 19.87 28.10
CA GLY A 151 -13.75 20.28 27.74
C GLY A 151 -14.25 21.51 28.50
N GLN A 152 -13.35 22.29 29.11
CA GLN A 152 -13.72 23.49 29.86
C GLN A 152 -13.98 24.69 28.95
N ILE A 153 -13.31 24.75 27.80
CA ILE A 153 -13.53 25.77 26.77
C ILE A 153 -13.49 25.12 25.37
N SER A 154 -14.05 25.79 24.39
CA SER A 154 -13.95 25.43 22.97
C SER A 154 -12.66 25.96 22.34
N GLU A 155 -12.30 25.43 21.16
CA GLU A 155 -11.14 25.94 20.39
C GLU A 155 -11.30 27.41 20.00
N GLU A 156 -12.52 27.86 19.68
CA GLU A 156 -12.77 29.28 19.35
C GLU A 156 -12.61 30.18 20.57
N GLU A 157 -13.02 29.72 21.76
CA GLU A 157 -12.79 30.46 23.02
C GLU A 157 -11.31 30.52 23.39
N ALA A 158 -10.55 29.44 23.16
CA ALA A 158 -9.12 29.39 23.41
C ALA A 158 -8.35 30.48 22.64
N ARG A 159 -8.75 30.79 21.40
CA ARG A 159 -8.08 31.80 20.56
C ARG A 159 -8.14 33.21 21.12
N VAL A 160 -9.22 33.56 21.81
CA VAL A 160 -9.43 34.90 22.39
C VAL A 160 -9.22 34.93 23.91
N HIS A 161 -8.81 33.80 24.48
CA HIS A 161 -8.65 33.67 25.92
C HIS A 161 -7.54 34.61 26.44
N PRO A 162 -7.73 35.27 27.60
CA PRO A 162 -6.73 36.18 28.18
C PRO A 162 -5.38 35.51 28.42
N ASN A 163 -5.39 34.22 28.77
CA ASN A 163 -4.18 33.43 29.06
C ASN A 163 -3.73 32.56 27.87
N ARG A 164 -4.07 32.93 26.62
CA ARG A 164 -3.70 32.12 25.44
C ARG A 164 -2.20 31.95 25.24
N SER A 165 -1.40 32.94 25.66
CA SER A 165 0.07 32.93 25.58
C SER A 165 0.76 32.26 26.78
N VAL A 166 0.00 31.66 27.71
CA VAL A 166 0.58 30.97 28.87
C VAL A 166 0.94 29.54 28.46
N ILE A 167 2.23 29.31 28.26
CA ILE A 167 2.75 27.97 27.99
C ILE A 167 2.95 27.16 29.29
N THR A 168 2.82 25.85 29.19
CA THR A 168 3.00 24.90 30.30
C THR A 168 4.32 24.14 30.23
N ARG A 169 4.98 24.10 29.07
CA ARG A 169 6.31 23.50 28.90
C ARG A 169 7.18 24.30 27.94
N ALA A 170 8.43 24.53 28.34
CA ALA A 170 9.49 25.10 27.51
C ALA A 170 10.86 24.52 27.90
N LEU A 171 11.81 24.64 26.99
CA LEU A 171 13.22 24.38 27.29
C LEU A 171 13.80 25.53 28.14
N GLY A 172 14.77 25.25 28.98
CA GLY A 172 15.43 26.22 29.86
C GLY A 172 14.81 26.38 31.25
N SER A 173 13.53 25.99 31.42
CA SER A 173 12.78 26.19 32.67
C SER A 173 12.88 25.01 33.65
N ASP A 174 12.63 23.79 33.17
CA ASP A 174 12.66 22.57 33.96
C ASP A 174 13.75 21.61 33.44
N PRO A 175 14.74 21.19 34.25
CA PRO A 175 15.74 20.19 33.86
C PRO A 175 15.18 18.84 33.40
N HIS A 176 13.94 18.54 33.75
CA HIS A 176 13.27 17.27 33.45
C HIS A 176 12.30 17.35 32.26
N THR A 177 12.23 18.47 31.55
CA THR A 177 11.41 18.59 30.34
C THR A 177 11.76 17.51 29.32
N LEU A 178 10.75 16.76 28.89
CA LEU A 178 10.83 15.77 27.82
C LEU A 178 10.04 16.26 26.60
N PRO A 179 10.52 15.97 25.37
CA PRO A 179 9.75 16.25 24.16
C PRO A 179 8.64 15.24 23.94
N ASP A 180 7.55 15.72 23.33
CA ASP A 180 6.56 14.86 22.69
C ASP A 180 7.11 14.45 21.32
N ILE A 181 7.09 13.15 21.00
CA ILE A 181 7.63 12.59 19.74
C ILE A 181 6.49 12.03 18.89
N TYR A 182 6.45 12.40 17.62
CA TYR A 182 5.48 11.93 16.64
C TYR A 182 6.20 11.27 15.47
N GLU A 183 5.80 10.04 15.12
CA GLU A 183 6.30 9.29 13.97
C GLU A 183 5.19 9.12 12.93
N ILE A 184 5.38 9.69 11.75
CA ILE A 184 4.41 9.68 10.66
C ILE A 184 5.05 9.10 9.40
N ASN A 185 4.31 8.28 8.67
CA ASN A 185 4.69 7.90 7.31
C ASN A 185 4.19 8.95 6.33
N VAL A 186 5.12 9.58 5.61
CA VAL A 186 4.82 10.61 4.60
C VAL A 186 4.94 10.05 3.20
N LYS A 187 4.17 10.62 2.28
CA LYS A 187 4.20 10.28 0.86
C LYS A 187 4.80 11.43 0.05
N ALA A 188 5.29 11.04 -1.12
CA ALA A 188 5.63 11.94 -2.20
C ALA A 188 4.54 12.99 -2.46
N GLY A 189 4.90 14.28 -2.41
CA GLY A 189 3.97 15.39 -2.63
C GLY A 189 3.27 15.89 -1.36
N ASP A 190 3.51 15.25 -0.21
CA ASP A 190 3.15 15.84 1.07
C ASP A 190 4.00 17.08 1.34
N ARG A 191 3.46 17.98 2.16
CA ARG A 191 4.17 19.20 2.57
C ARG A 191 4.09 19.38 4.07
N LEU A 192 5.24 19.52 4.70
CA LEU A 192 5.37 19.85 6.11
C LEU A 192 5.47 21.38 6.26
N LEU A 193 4.80 21.92 7.26
CA LEU A 193 4.98 23.27 7.76
C LEU A 193 5.43 23.19 9.22
N LEU A 194 6.54 23.84 9.56
CA LEU A 194 6.91 24.19 10.94
C LEU A 194 6.73 25.69 11.12
N CYS A 195 6.16 26.13 12.24
CA CYS A 195 5.93 27.55 12.49
C CYS A 195 5.92 27.92 13.98
N SER A 196 6.33 29.15 14.30
CA SER A 196 6.12 29.75 15.63
C SER A 196 4.66 30.19 15.84
N ASP A 197 4.31 30.57 17.06
CA ASP A 197 2.94 30.98 17.39
C ASP A 197 2.56 32.32 16.72
N GLY A 198 3.54 33.15 16.34
CA GLY A 198 3.33 34.40 15.62
C GLY A 198 2.65 34.23 14.27
N LEU A 199 2.76 33.05 13.63
CA LEU A 199 1.93 32.71 12.48
C LEU A 199 0.50 32.37 12.93
N THR A 200 0.36 31.37 13.81
CA THR A 200 -0.93 30.72 14.09
C THR A 200 -1.86 31.52 15.00
N SER A 201 -1.32 32.51 15.69
CA SER A 201 -2.09 33.54 16.40
C SER A 201 -2.77 34.53 15.45
N MET A 202 -2.18 34.80 14.30
CA MET A 202 -2.69 35.77 13.31
C MET A 202 -3.48 35.11 12.18
N VAL A 203 -3.01 33.96 11.70
CA VAL A 203 -3.57 33.26 10.52
C VAL A 203 -4.28 31.99 10.97
N ARG A 204 -5.51 31.79 10.51
CA ARG A 204 -6.30 30.59 10.81
C ARG A 204 -5.78 29.38 10.02
N ASP A 205 -5.92 28.19 10.60
CA ASP A 205 -5.54 26.91 9.96
C ASP A 205 -6.16 26.75 8.56
N ASP A 206 -7.41 27.18 8.35
CA ASP A 206 -8.07 27.13 7.02
C ASP A 206 -7.35 27.98 5.97
N ASP A 207 -6.83 29.14 6.36
CA ASP A 207 -6.12 30.06 5.46
C ASP A 207 -4.68 29.59 5.23
N ILE A 208 -4.02 29.05 6.26
CA ILE A 208 -2.75 28.32 6.11
C ILE A 208 -2.93 27.19 5.08
N ALA A 209 -3.98 26.37 5.23
CA ALA A 209 -4.27 25.27 4.32
C ALA A 209 -4.52 25.74 2.87
N LYS A 210 -5.23 26.86 2.68
CA LYS A 210 -5.43 27.46 1.35
C LYS A 210 -4.11 27.93 0.75
N THR A 211 -3.28 28.63 1.52
CA THR A 211 -1.97 29.13 1.07
C THR A 211 -1.06 27.97 0.66
N MET A 212 -0.92 26.96 1.53
CA MET A 212 -0.09 25.78 1.26
C MET A 212 -0.56 24.95 0.06
N ARG A 213 -1.87 24.90 -0.23
CA ARG A 213 -2.40 24.24 -1.43
C ARG A 213 -2.16 25.04 -2.72
N ARG A 214 -2.24 26.37 -2.63
CA ARG A 214 -2.24 27.26 -3.80
C ARG A 214 -0.84 27.57 -4.31
N ILE A 215 0.12 27.79 -3.40
CA ILE A 215 1.46 28.25 -3.74
C ILE A 215 2.39 27.05 -3.78
N HIS A 216 2.84 26.65 -4.96
CA HIS A 216 3.61 25.41 -5.13
C HIS A 216 5.09 25.55 -4.75
N ASP A 217 5.70 26.71 -4.95
CA ASP A 217 7.08 26.93 -4.52
C ASP A 217 7.13 27.05 -2.99
N ALA A 218 8.06 26.33 -2.36
CA ALA A 218 8.17 26.28 -0.91
C ALA A 218 8.61 27.62 -0.30
N GLN A 219 9.49 28.37 -0.99
CA GLN A 219 9.94 29.68 -0.52
C GLN A 219 8.84 30.71 -0.66
N ASP A 220 8.19 30.80 -1.83
CA ASP A 220 7.05 31.72 -2.02
C ASP A 220 5.92 31.43 -1.02
N CYS A 221 5.71 30.14 -0.67
CA CYS A 221 4.71 29.74 0.32
C CYS A 221 5.09 30.21 1.72
N ALA A 222 6.35 30.01 2.14
CA ALA A 222 6.85 30.49 3.44
C ALA A 222 6.76 32.02 3.52
N ASP A 223 7.15 32.72 2.46
CA ASP A 223 7.09 34.17 2.37
C ASP A 223 5.65 34.68 2.52
N THR A 224 4.72 34.09 1.77
CA THR A 224 3.31 34.47 1.82
C THR A 224 2.67 34.21 3.18
N LEU A 225 3.03 33.12 3.87
CA LEU A 225 2.49 32.81 5.20
C LEU A 225 2.92 33.87 6.22
N VAL A 226 4.18 34.32 6.18
CA VAL A 226 4.66 35.40 7.05
C VAL A 226 4.00 36.73 6.67
N ASP A 227 3.89 37.07 5.39
CA ASP A 227 3.19 38.29 4.97
C ASP A 227 1.74 38.33 5.46
N GLN A 228 1.02 37.20 5.42
CA GLN A 228 -0.34 37.10 5.97
C GLN A 228 -0.39 37.40 7.48
N ALA A 229 0.62 36.98 8.25
CA ALA A 229 0.68 37.30 9.67
C ALA A 229 0.98 38.80 9.91
N LEU A 230 1.86 39.39 9.08
CA LEU A 230 2.19 40.81 9.14
C LEU A 230 0.99 41.69 8.76
N ASP A 231 0.23 41.32 7.73
CA ASP A 231 -0.93 42.05 7.23
C ASP A 231 -2.06 42.18 8.27
N VAL A 232 -2.20 41.19 9.17
CA VAL A 232 -3.20 41.19 10.25
C VAL A 232 -2.74 42.00 11.47
N GLY A 233 -1.45 42.32 11.56
CA GLY A 233 -0.92 43.21 12.59
C GLY A 233 0.51 42.90 13.04
N GLY A 234 1.04 41.70 12.76
CA GLY A 234 2.43 41.33 13.07
C GLY A 234 2.82 41.58 14.54
N HIS A 235 1.98 41.15 15.49
CA HIS A 235 2.19 41.47 16.91
C HIS A 235 3.32 40.67 17.59
N ASP A 236 3.79 39.62 16.95
CA ASP A 236 4.88 38.78 17.41
C ASP A 236 5.90 38.50 16.30
N ASN A 237 7.04 37.90 16.67
CA ASN A 237 7.97 37.30 15.73
C ASN A 237 7.26 36.18 14.97
N ALA A 238 7.47 36.10 13.66
CA ALA A 238 6.79 35.13 12.81
C ALA A 238 7.82 34.33 12.02
N THR A 239 7.91 33.03 12.32
CA THR A 239 8.85 32.13 11.68
C THR A 239 8.13 30.94 11.07
N THR A 240 8.48 30.61 9.82
CA THR A 240 7.91 29.49 9.08
C THR A 240 8.98 28.73 8.30
N ILE A 241 8.84 27.41 8.23
CA ILE A 241 9.60 26.54 7.34
C ILE A 241 8.59 25.65 6.61
N VAL A 242 8.60 25.70 5.28
CA VAL A 242 7.82 24.82 4.42
C VAL A 242 8.77 23.81 3.79
N VAL A 243 8.45 22.52 3.91
CA VAL A 243 9.26 21.42 3.36
C VAL A 243 8.40 20.54 2.47
N ASP A 244 8.77 20.43 1.20
CA ASP A 244 8.14 19.52 0.26
C ASP A 244 8.79 18.14 0.35
N ILE A 245 7.96 17.12 0.63
CA ILE A 245 8.43 15.76 0.76
C ILE A 245 8.73 15.19 -0.63
N PRO A 246 10.01 14.87 -0.91
CA PRO A 246 10.47 14.53 -2.25
C PRO A 246 9.85 13.20 -2.68
N GLY A 247 9.30 13.20 -3.89
CA GLY A 247 8.57 12.07 -4.41
C GLY A 247 9.34 11.24 -5.41
N ASN A 248 9.39 9.92 -5.20
CA ASN A 248 9.66 8.95 -6.28
C ASN A 248 8.37 8.30 -6.79
N ALA A 249 7.22 9.00 -6.66
CA ALA A 249 5.89 8.50 -6.94
C ALA A 249 5.74 7.98 -8.37
N GLU A 250 6.30 8.67 -9.36
CA GLU A 250 6.30 8.20 -10.75
C GLU A 250 7.09 6.91 -10.94
N ALA A 251 8.26 6.79 -10.31
CA ALA A 251 9.07 5.58 -10.39
C ALA A 251 8.40 4.39 -9.69
N LYS A 252 7.74 4.63 -8.55
CA LYS A 252 6.98 3.61 -7.80
C LYS A 252 5.72 3.19 -8.56
N ARG A 253 4.95 4.13 -9.12
CA ARG A 253 3.80 3.86 -10.00
C ARG A 253 4.21 3.06 -11.24
N LYS A 254 5.30 3.44 -11.91
CA LYS A 254 5.84 2.69 -13.06
C LYS A 254 6.24 1.26 -12.69
N LYS A 255 6.91 1.05 -11.54
CA LYS A 255 7.28 -0.30 -11.05
C LYS A 255 6.06 -1.16 -10.72
N ILE A 256 5.04 -0.60 -10.06
CA ILE A 256 3.80 -1.32 -9.72
C ILE A 256 3.02 -1.68 -10.98
N ALA A 257 2.87 -0.74 -11.93
CA ALA A 257 2.20 -0.99 -13.20
C ALA A 257 2.91 -2.08 -14.03
N LEU A 258 4.26 -2.08 -14.05
CA LEU A 258 5.03 -3.10 -14.76
C LEU A 258 4.83 -4.49 -14.14
N LYS A 259 4.85 -4.61 -12.81
CA LYS A 259 4.58 -5.88 -12.10
C LYS A 259 3.17 -6.40 -12.36
N SER A 260 2.16 -5.52 -12.33
CA SER A 260 0.77 -5.89 -12.61
C SER A 260 0.58 -6.40 -14.05
N ARG A 261 1.19 -5.75 -15.04
CA ARG A 261 1.16 -6.21 -16.44
C ARG A 261 1.84 -7.56 -16.63
N PHE A 262 2.99 -7.79 -15.99
CA PHE A 262 3.67 -9.08 -16.02
C PHE A 262 2.81 -10.20 -15.39
N ALA A 263 2.18 -9.94 -14.25
CA ALA A 263 1.28 -10.89 -13.60
C ALA A 263 0.06 -11.22 -14.47
N ALA A 264 -0.53 -10.22 -15.14
CA ALA A 264 -1.65 -10.43 -16.06
C ALA A 264 -1.24 -11.29 -17.28
N ILE A 265 -0.07 -11.04 -17.86
CA ILE A 265 0.45 -11.84 -18.98
C ILE A 265 0.70 -13.29 -18.54
N LEU A 266 1.31 -13.50 -17.36
CA LEU A 266 1.57 -14.84 -16.84
C LEU A 266 0.26 -15.60 -16.55
N GLY A 267 -0.74 -14.91 -15.99
CA GLY A 267 -2.07 -15.46 -15.78
C GLY A 267 -2.75 -15.87 -17.09
N ALA A 268 -2.67 -15.02 -18.13
CA ALA A 268 -3.22 -15.33 -19.45
C ALA A 268 -2.51 -16.53 -20.11
N LEU A 269 -1.19 -16.64 -20.00
CA LEU A 269 -0.42 -17.77 -20.51
C LEU A 269 -0.76 -19.08 -19.78
N ALA A 270 -0.92 -19.04 -18.46
CA ALA A 270 -1.34 -20.21 -17.69
C ALA A 270 -2.74 -20.68 -18.11
N LEU A 271 -3.67 -19.74 -18.32
CA LEU A 271 -5.02 -20.04 -18.77
C LEU A 271 -5.01 -20.66 -20.18
N ALA A 272 -4.22 -20.11 -21.11
CA ALA A 272 -4.04 -20.65 -22.44
C ALA A 272 -3.44 -22.08 -22.42
N ALA A 273 -2.45 -22.33 -21.56
CA ALA A 273 -1.87 -23.66 -21.39
C ALA A 273 -2.91 -24.68 -20.87
N ILE A 274 -3.80 -24.28 -19.96
CA ILE A 274 -4.91 -25.13 -19.50
C ILE A 274 -5.86 -25.45 -20.64
N PHE A 275 -6.26 -24.46 -21.45
CA PHE A 275 -7.12 -24.70 -22.62
C PHE A 275 -6.47 -25.61 -23.66
N ILE A 276 -5.19 -25.42 -23.96
CA ILE A 276 -4.44 -26.27 -24.88
C ILE A 276 -4.35 -27.70 -24.32
N GLY A 277 -4.06 -27.85 -23.02
CA GLY A 277 -4.03 -29.16 -22.35
C GLY A 277 -5.38 -29.87 -22.39
N ALA A 278 -6.47 -29.16 -22.13
CA ALA A 278 -7.83 -29.69 -22.20
C ALA A 278 -8.23 -30.09 -23.63
N ALA A 279 -7.90 -29.26 -24.63
CA ALA A 279 -8.14 -29.57 -26.03
C ALA A 279 -7.34 -30.80 -26.49
N PHE A 280 -6.07 -30.90 -26.10
CA PHE A 280 -5.23 -32.06 -26.40
C PHE A 280 -5.77 -33.34 -25.75
N ALA A 281 -6.15 -33.28 -24.46
CA ALA A 281 -6.74 -34.41 -23.75
C ALA A 281 -8.07 -34.85 -24.38
N GLY A 282 -8.93 -33.90 -24.76
CA GLY A 282 -10.18 -34.18 -25.45
C GLY A 282 -9.96 -34.83 -26.82
N HIS A 283 -8.98 -34.33 -27.59
CA HIS A 283 -8.63 -34.92 -28.89
C HIS A 283 -8.07 -36.34 -28.74
N ALA A 284 -7.17 -36.57 -27.77
CA ALA A 284 -6.64 -37.89 -27.49
C ALA A 284 -7.74 -38.88 -27.10
N TYR A 285 -8.68 -38.46 -26.24
CA TYR A 285 -9.83 -39.29 -25.83
C TYR A 285 -10.74 -39.66 -27.00
N LEU A 286 -11.06 -38.72 -27.88
CA LEU A 286 -11.88 -39.00 -29.07
C LEU A 286 -11.20 -39.96 -30.06
N ASN A 287 -9.87 -39.96 -30.14
CA ASN A 287 -9.14 -40.89 -30.99
C ASN A 287 -9.08 -42.32 -30.43
N HIS A 288 -9.36 -42.52 -29.14
CA HIS A 288 -9.38 -43.84 -28.51
C HIS A 288 -10.74 -44.53 -28.65
N ILE A 289 -11.85 -43.80 -28.56
CA ILE A 289 -13.19 -44.37 -28.60
C ILE A 289 -13.59 -44.72 -30.04
N ALA A 290 -14.38 -45.78 -30.20
CA ALA A 290 -15.00 -46.11 -31.46
C ALA A 290 -16.50 -46.32 -31.31
N PHE A 291 -17.21 -46.32 -32.42
CA PHE A 291 -18.59 -46.78 -32.47
C PHE A 291 -18.85 -47.53 -33.77
N LEU A 292 -19.85 -48.39 -33.73
CA LEU A 292 -20.32 -49.15 -34.86
C LEU A 292 -21.59 -48.51 -35.41
N THR A 293 -21.71 -48.43 -36.73
CA THR A 293 -22.93 -47.99 -37.41
C THR A 293 -23.10 -48.73 -38.72
N VAL A 294 -24.17 -48.43 -39.46
CA VAL A 294 -24.49 -49.10 -40.73
C VAL A 294 -24.26 -48.13 -41.88
N ASN A 295 -23.51 -48.55 -42.89
CA ASN A 295 -23.40 -47.84 -44.15
C ASN A 295 -23.58 -48.81 -45.32
N GLU A 296 -24.47 -48.47 -46.26
CA GLU A 296 -24.78 -49.31 -47.43
C GLU A 296 -25.11 -50.78 -47.09
N GLY A 297 -25.74 -51.01 -45.93
CA GLY A 297 -26.11 -52.35 -45.45
C GLY A 297 -25.00 -53.12 -44.72
N GLN A 298 -23.79 -52.56 -44.60
CA GLN A 298 -22.67 -53.18 -43.87
C GLN A 298 -22.41 -52.52 -42.53
N VAL A 299 -21.92 -53.32 -41.56
CA VAL A 299 -21.41 -52.80 -40.28
C VAL A 299 -20.06 -52.11 -40.51
N VAL A 300 -19.99 -50.82 -40.19
CA VAL A 300 -18.77 -50.02 -40.29
C VAL A 300 -18.32 -49.54 -38.91
N ILE A 301 -17.00 -49.43 -38.73
CA ILE A 301 -16.38 -48.93 -37.51
C ILE A 301 -15.90 -47.50 -37.77
N CYS A 302 -16.27 -46.61 -36.86
CA CYS A 302 -15.89 -45.19 -36.88
C CYS A 302 -15.16 -44.85 -35.58
N ARG A 303 -14.13 -44.00 -35.65
CA ARG A 303 -13.44 -43.44 -34.49
C ARG A 303 -14.12 -42.17 -34.01
N GLY A 304 -14.26 -41.99 -32.71
CA GLY A 304 -14.87 -40.81 -32.09
C GLY A 304 -16.28 -41.04 -31.57
N LEU A 305 -17.02 -39.95 -31.37
CA LEU A 305 -18.40 -39.99 -30.86
C LEU A 305 -19.40 -39.71 -31.97
N PRO A 306 -20.50 -40.50 -32.07
CA PRO A 306 -21.54 -40.25 -33.07
C PRO A 306 -22.20 -38.89 -32.83
N GLY A 307 -22.31 -38.09 -33.89
CA GLY A 307 -22.90 -36.76 -33.89
C GLY A 307 -21.96 -35.63 -34.33
N GLU A 308 -22.37 -34.39 -34.08
CA GLU A 308 -21.61 -33.17 -34.34
C GLU A 308 -21.71 -32.23 -33.13
N VAL A 309 -20.62 -31.55 -32.80
CA VAL A 309 -20.59 -30.54 -31.75
C VAL A 309 -20.19 -29.22 -32.38
N LEU A 310 -21.05 -28.20 -32.25
CA LEU A 310 -20.86 -26.88 -32.87
C LEU A 310 -20.62 -26.94 -34.41
N GLY A 311 -21.25 -27.90 -35.09
CA GLY A 311 -21.13 -28.09 -36.54
C GLY A 311 -19.81 -28.75 -37.00
N ILE A 312 -18.99 -29.24 -36.07
CA ILE A 312 -17.79 -30.02 -36.37
C ILE A 312 -18.09 -31.48 -36.07
N LYS A 313 -17.88 -32.35 -37.06
CA LYS A 313 -17.99 -33.81 -36.90
C LYS A 313 -17.02 -34.31 -35.84
N THR A 314 -17.54 -35.01 -34.84
CA THR A 314 -16.74 -35.56 -33.72
C THR A 314 -16.26 -36.98 -33.97
N TRP A 315 -16.30 -37.41 -35.24
CA TRP A 315 -15.92 -38.75 -35.64
C TRP A 315 -15.34 -38.77 -37.06
N SER A 316 -14.58 -39.82 -37.33
CA SER A 316 -14.02 -40.14 -38.65
C SER A 316 -14.28 -41.61 -38.96
N TYR A 317 -14.58 -41.90 -40.23
CA TYR A 317 -14.66 -43.27 -40.73
C TYR A 317 -13.29 -43.97 -40.58
N ASP A 318 -13.27 -45.17 -40.01
CA ASP A 318 -12.05 -45.98 -39.93
C ASP A 318 -12.03 -47.00 -41.07
N HIS A 319 -12.89 -48.03 -40.99
CA HIS A 319 -13.03 -49.04 -42.03
C HIS A 319 -14.38 -49.78 -41.98
N SER A 320 -14.72 -50.49 -43.06
CA SER A 320 -15.89 -51.39 -43.12
C SER A 320 -15.45 -52.77 -42.68
N THR A 321 -16.26 -53.44 -41.87
CA THR A 321 -15.99 -54.81 -41.43
C THR A 321 -16.33 -55.84 -42.50
N GLY A 322 -17.03 -55.42 -43.58
CA GLY A 322 -17.51 -56.29 -44.64
C GLY A 322 -18.66 -57.21 -44.24
N VAL A 323 -19.19 -57.05 -43.02
CA VAL A 323 -20.29 -57.85 -42.48
C VAL A 323 -21.62 -57.23 -42.87
N ASP A 324 -22.44 -57.98 -43.58
CA ASP A 324 -23.79 -57.54 -43.97
C ASP A 324 -24.72 -57.61 -42.75
N VAL A 325 -25.40 -56.51 -42.45
CA VAL A 325 -26.35 -56.43 -41.34
C VAL A 325 -27.50 -57.43 -41.51
N ALA A 326 -27.89 -57.74 -42.76
CA ALA A 326 -28.93 -58.74 -43.04
C ALA A 326 -28.49 -60.18 -42.73
N SER A 327 -27.19 -60.41 -42.58
CA SER A 327 -26.64 -61.73 -42.22
C SER A 327 -26.57 -61.99 -40.72
N LEU A 328 -26.79 -60.95 -39.88
CA LEU A 328 -26.67 -61.02 -38.43
C LEU A 328 -28.05 -61.18 -37.75
N ASP A 329 -28.24 -62.20 -36.89
CA ASP A 329 -29.46 -62.36 -36.07
C ASP A 329 -29.44 -61.47 -34.81
N LEU A 330 -29.53 -60.15 -35.01
CA LEU A 330 -29.50 -59.16 -33.92
C LEU A 330 -30.91 -58.88 -33.35
N PRO A 331 -31.06 -58.73 -32.02
CA PRO A 331 -32.31 -58.28 -31.42
C PRO A 331 -32.78 -56.92 -32.01
N PRO A 332 -34.09 -56.70 -32.22
CA PRO A 332 -34.61 -55.48 -32.87
C PRO A 332 -34.14 -54.16 -32.22
N ASN A 333 -33.95 -54.17 -30.89
CA ASN A 333 -33.45 -53.02 -30.15
C ASN A 333 -31.96 -52.73 -30.46
N THR A 334 -31.14 -53.77 -30.59
CA THR A 334 -29.72 -53.65 -30.96
C THR A 334 -29.57 -53.17 -32.39
N LEU A 335 -30.39 -53.69 -33.31
CA LEU A 335 -30.41 -53.28 -34.71
C LEU A 335 -30.82 -51.81 -34.88
N SER A 336 -31.85 -51.37 -34.16
CA SER A 336 -32.32 -49.97 -34.17
C SER A 336 -31.22 -49.05 -33.64
N ARG A 337 -30.56 -49.42 -32.52
CA ARG A 337 -29.45 -48.64 -31.97
C ARG A 337 -28.23 -48.60 -32.88
N LEU A 338 -27.91 -49.69 -33.56
CA LEU A 338 -26.81 -49.75 -34.53
C LEU A 338 -27.06 -48.84 -35.74
N THR A 339 -28.32 -48.77 -36.20
CA THR A 339 -28.70 -48.01 -37.39
C THR A 339 -28.91 -46.53 -37.09
N ASP A 340 -29.61 -46.20 -36.00
CA ASP A 340 -30.09 -44.84 -35.74
C ASP A 340 -29.15 -44.03 -34.83
N GLU A 341 -28.47 -44.68 -33.86
CA GLU A 341 -27.68 -43.99 -32.83
C GLU A 341 -26.18 -44.28 -32.89
N GLY A 342 -25.81 -45.45 -33.41
CA GLY A 342 -24.46 -46.02 -33.33
C GLY A 342 -24.16 -46.66 -31.97
N ILE A 343 -23.53 -47.83 -31.98
CA ILE A 343 -23.16 -48.55 -30.74
C ILE A 343 -21.74 -48.15 -30.33
N ARG A 344 -21.62 -47.46 -29.20
CA ARG A 344 -20.32 -46.99 -28.67
C ARG A 344 -19.55 -48.11 -27.98
N VAL A 345 -18.24 -48.10 -28.16
CA VAL A 345 -17.28 -49.02 -27.55
C VAL A 345 -16.00 -48.29 -27.18
N ASP A 346 -15.26 -48.84 -26.22
CA ASP A 346 -14.12 -48.13 -25.61
C ASP A 346 -12.89 -48.04 -26.54
N SER A 347 -12.80 -48.88 -27.57
CA SER A 347 -11.78 -48.83 -28.61
C SER A 347 -12.19 -49.46 -29.94
N VAL A 348 -11.37 -49.26 -30.96
CA VAL A 348 -11.53 -49.94 -32.27
C VAL A 348 -11.40 -51.47 -32.09
N GLU A 349 -10.47 -51.94 -31.26
CA GLU A 349 -10.35 -53.37 -30.99
C GLU A 349 -11.61 -53.92 -30.31
N ALA A 350 -12.19 -53.18 -29.36
CA ALA A 350 -13.46 -53.56 -28.73
C ALA A 350 -14.64 -53.57 -29.73
N ALA A 351 -14.58 -52.74 -30.78
CA ALA A 351 -15.56 -52.76 -31.86
C ALA A 351 -15.44 -54.05 -32.69
N GLU A 352 -14.22 -54.42 -33.07
CA GLU A 352 -13.93 -55.64 -33.82
C GLU A 352 -14.34 -56.89 -33.04
N ASP A 353 -14.03 -56.95 -31.74
CA ASP A 353 -14.42 -58.05 -30.84
C ASP A 353 -15.95 -58.19 -30.74
N LEU A 354 -16.67 -57.06 -30.71
CA LEU A 354 -18.13 -57.04 -30.67
C LEU A 354 -18.75 -57.59 -31.97
N VAL A 355 -18.20 -57.21 -33.13
CA VAL A 355 -18.64 -57.75 -34.43
C VAL A 355 -18.35 -59.25 -34.52
N ALA A 356 -17.16 -59.68 -34.09
CA ALA A 356 -16.79 -61.10 -34.05
C ALA A 356 -17.74 -61.91 -33.15
N THR A 357 -18.19 -61.33 -32.03
CA THR A 357 -19.19 -61.94 -31.15
C THR A 357 -20.52 -62.14 -31.86
N TRP A 358 -21.03 -61.13 -32.59
CA TRP A 358 -22.28 -61.25 -33.35
C TRP A 358 -22.19 -62.33 -34.44
N GLN A 359 -21.08 -62.40 -35.18
CA GLN A 359 -20.86 -63.44 -36.19
C GLN A 359 -20.80 -64.85 -35.58
N SER A 360 -20.23 -65.00 -34.37
CA SER A 360 -20.16 -66.28 -33.69
C SER A 360 -21.52 -66.80 -33.21
N GLN A 361 -22.46 -65.89 -32.92
CA GLN A 361 -23.82 -66.23 -32.49
C GLN A 361 -24.65 -66.82 -33.64
N ASP A 362 -24.43 -66.38 -34.88
CA ASP A 362 -25.07 -66.98 -36.07
C ASP A 362 -24.59 -68.40 -36.37
N THR A 363 -23.37 -68.77 -35.96
CA THR A 363 -22.82 -70.11 -36.23
C THR A 363 -23.29 -71.21 -35.27
N ASN A 364 -24.17 -70.91 -34.30
CA ASN A 364 -24.59 -71.92 -33.31
C ASN A 364 -26.12 -71.95 -33.03
N PRO A 365 -26.95 -72.50 -33.94
CA PRO A 365 -28.39 -72.65 -33.71
C PRO A 365 -28.76 -73.85 -32.80
N SER A 366 -27.81 -74.54 -32.16
CA SER A 366 -28.13 -75.70 -31.34
C SER A 366 -27.17 -75.92 -30.15
N SER A 367 -27.49 -75.32 -29.00
CA SER A 367 -27.38 -76.04 -27.74
C SER A 367 -28.50 -75.62 -26.77
N SER A 368 -29.41 -76.58 -26.64
CA SER A 368 -30.59 -76.67 -25.80
C SER A 368 -30.42 -76.25 -24.34
N LYS A 369 -31.51 -75.68 -23.80
CA LYS A 369 -32.19 -76.14 -22.57
C LYS A 369 -31.43 -77.20 -21.75
N SER A 370 -30.76 -76.75 -20.69
CA SER A 370 -30.54 -77.42 -19.40
C SER A 370 -29.77 -76.40 -18.55
N ALA A 371 -30.30 -75.76 -17.52
CA ALA A 371 -30.75 -76.41 -16.32
C ALA A 371 -31.76 -75.53 -15.56
N ALA A 372 -33.00 -75.99 -15.49
CA ALA A 372 -33.76 -75.83 -14.27
C ALA A 372 -33.32 -76.96 -13.34
N ALA A 373 -32.65 -76.65 -12.23
CA ALA A 373 -32.78 -77.33 -10.93
C ALA A 373 -31.63 -76.96 -9.96
N ARG A 374 -32.04 -76.44 -8.80
CA ARG A 374 -31.41 -76.55 -7.47
C ARG A 374 -30.14 -75.72 -7.26
N SER A 375 -29.88 -75.10 -6.11
CA SER A 375 -30.65 -74.85 -4.88
C SER A 375 -29.75 -74.00 -3.97
N SER A 376 -30.37 -73.31 -3.01
CA SER A 376 -29.85 -73.01 -1.66
C SER A 376 -28.56 -72.19 -1.52
N SER A 377 -28.69 -70.92 -1.12
CA SER A 377 -28.58 -70.50 0.30
C SER A 377 -28.37 -68.98 0.39
N GLY A 378 -29.20 -68.31 1.19
CA GLY A 378 -28.81 -67.05 1.82
C GLY A 378 -27.76 -67.30 2.93
N PRO A 379 -27.31 -66.29 3.69
CA PRO A 379 -28.11 -65.12 4.08
C PRO A 379 -27.36 -63.77 4.23
N SER A 380 -28.18 -62.74 4.44
CA SER A 380 -28.06 -61.67 5.46
C SER A 380 -26.89 -60.67 5.49
N SER A 381 -27.31 -59.41 5.34
CA SER A 381 -27.17 -58.27 6.28
C SER A 381 -25.80 -57.64 6.59
N LYS A 382 -25.71 -56.34 6.30
CA LYS A 382 -25.60 -55.17 7.23
C LYS A 382 -25.29 -53.95 6.33
N GLY A 383 -25.98 -52.82 6.35
CA GLY A 383 -26.78 -52.19 7.39
C GLY A 383 -25.92 -51.17 8.13
N GLY A 384 -26.17 -49.87 7.92
CA GLY A 384 -25.81 -48.83 8.89
C GLY A 384 -25.29 -47.52 8.30
N ALA A 385 -26.19 -46.53 8.28
CA ALA A 385 -25.99 -45.08 8.46
C ALA A 385 -25.02 -44.33 7.53
#